data_AF-A0A7X8Z610-F1
#
_entry.id   AF-A0A7X8Z610-F1
#
_cell.length_a   1.000
_cell.length_b   1.000
_cell.length_c   1.000
_cell.angle_alpha   90.00
_cell.angle_beta   90.00
_cell.angle_gamma   90.00
#
_symmetry.space_group_name_H-M   'P 1'
#
loop_
_entity.id
_entity.type
_entity.pdbx_description
1 polymer ?
#
loop_
_entity_poly.entity_id
_entity_poly.type
_entity_poly.pdbx_seq_one_letter_code
_entity_poly.pdbx_strand_id
1 'polypeptide(L)'
;FLSGLTGQYTFYAGGPELIDPPAGLRIIGDKGQIYQADRNAGIIHLIYADGSAREISYRPQRGFYNELLNLYNACTGKEPIAVTPEMAFGDAKTIFAILESLAEGVPVPVDEKPSYTPDYQSAHRQEKTTQPAGY
;
A
#
# COMPACT_ATOMS: atom_id res chain seq x y z
N PHE A 1 -4.94 -10.39 7.27
CA PHE A 1 -3.82 -9.51 7.69
C PHE A 1 -3.58 -9.66 9.19
N LEU A 2 -2.36 -9.40 9.70
CA LEU A 2 -2.05 -9.42 11.14
C LEU A 2 -2.93 -8.44 11.96
N SER A 3 -3.42 -7.37 11.32
CA SER A 3 -4.37 -6.43 11.91
C SER A 3 -5.79 -6.99 12.13
N GLY A 4 -6.07 -8.21 11.69
CA GLY A 4 -7.42 -8.79 11.67
C GLY A 4 -8.28 -8.32 10.49
N LEU A 5 -7.78 -7.40 9.66
CA LEU A 5 -8.46 -7.00 8.44
C LEU A 5 -8.51 -8.15 7.43
N THR A 6 -9.56 -8.14 6.61
CA THR A 6 -9.74 -9.03 5.46
C THR A 6 -9.53 -8.23 4.18
N GLY A 7 -8.86 -8.83 3.21
CA GLY A 7 -8.71 -8.26 1.87
C GLY A 7 -9.03 -9.30 0.81
N GLN A 8 -9.39 -8.81 -0.36
CA GLN A 8 -9.61 -9.62 -1.55
C GLN A 8 -8.76 -9.05 -2.68
N TYR A 9 -8.12 -9.94 -3.43
CA TYR A 9 -7.38 -9.61 -4.63
C TYR A 9 -7.94 -10.44 -5.78
N THR A 10 -8.28 -9.78 -6.88
CA THR A 10 -8.71 -10.42 -8.12
C THR A 10 -7.78 -9.96 -9.24
N PHE A 11 -7.27 -10.92 -10.00
CA PHE A 11 -6.45 -10.65 -11.18
C PHE A 11 -7.03 -11.34 -12.41
N TYR A 12 -7.17 -10.59 -13.49
CA TYR A 12 -7.62 -11.09 -14.78
C TYR A 12 -6.75 -10.50 -15.88
N ALA A 13 -6.04 -11.35 -16.61
CA ALA A 13 -5.18 -10.96 -17.72
C ALA A 13 -5.83 -11.16 -19.11
N GLY A 14 -7.05 -11.70 -19.16
CA GLY A 14 -7.67 -12.14 -20.42
C GLY A 14 -8.38 -11.05 -21.22
N GLY A 15 -8.41 -9.80 -20.74
CA GLY A 15 -9.10 -8.70 -21.42
C GLY A 15 -9.41 -7.51 -20.52
N PRO A 16 -10.10 -6.48 -21.03
CA PRO A 16 -10.50 -5.32 -20.26
C PRO A 16 -11.61 -5.68 -19.27
N GLU A 17 -11.66 -4.94 -18.16
CA GLU A 17 -12.78 -4.98 -17.23
C GLU A 17 -14.02 -4.36 -17.90
N LEU A 18 -15.16 -5.06 -17.83
CA LEU A 18 -16.41 -4.63 -18.47
C LEU A 18 -17.33 -3.85 -17.51
N ILE A 19 -17.00 -3.83 -16.22
CA ILE A 19 -17.77 -3.12 -15.19
C ILE A 19 -17.35 -1.65 -15.18
N ASP A 20 -18.35 -0.75 -15.12
CA ASP A 20 -18.17 0.69 -14.96
C ASP A 20 -19.02 1.20 -13.78
N PRO A 21 -18.42 1.83 -12.74
CA PRO A 21 -16.99 2.08 -12.59
C PRO A 21 -16.21 0.79 -12.25
N PRO A 22 -14.92 0.68 -12.63
CA PRO A 22 -14.09 -0.50 -12.37
C PRO A 22 -14.06 -0.93 -10.90
N ALA A 23 -13.77 -2.20 -10.63
CA ALA A 23 -13.64 -2.69 -9.25
C ALA A 23 -12.58 -1.89 -8.48
N GLY A 24 -11.42 -1.69 -9.13
CA GLY A 24 -10.32 -0.86 -8.66
C GLY A 24 -9.75 -1.24 -7.30
N LEU A 25 -9.03 -0.31 -6.67
CA LEU A 25 -8.68 -0.40 -5.26
C LEU A 25 -9.83 0.17 -4.42
N ARG A 26 -10.24 -0.57 -3.40
CA ARG A 26 -11.23 -0.13 -2.41
C ARG A 26 -10.78 -0.47 -1.01
N ILE A 27 -10.71 0.53 -0.14
CA ILE A 27 -10.44 0.37 1.29
C ILE A 27 -11.66 0.88 2.04
N ILE A 28 -12.32 0.00 2.79
CA ILE A 28 -13.52 0.32 3.54
C ILE A 28 -13.15 0.33 5.02
N GLY A 29 -13.42 1.45 5.69
CA GLY A 29 -13.17 1.65 7.10
C GLY A 29 -14.38 2.22 7.83
N ASP A 30 -14.19 2.46 9.12
CA ASP A 30 -15.19 3.05 10.02
C ASP A 30 -15.63 4.46 9.61
N LYS A 31 -14.73 5.24 9.03
CA LYS A 31 -14.97 6.64 8.65
C LYS A 31 -15.40 6.83 7.19
N GLY A 32 -15.48 5.75 6.43
CA GLY A 32 -15.81 5.82 5.01
C GLY A 32 -14.95 4.91 4.15
N GLN A 33 -14.76 5.32 2.90
CA GLN A 33 -14.16 4.51 1.85
C GLN A 33 -13.13 5.32 1.04
N ILE A 34 -12.02 4.65 0.70
CA ILE A 34 -11.05 5.11 -0.29
C ILE A 34 -11.29 4.30 -1.54
N TYR A 35 -11.42 4.97 -2.69
CA TYR A 35 -11.63 4.34 -3.97
C TYR A 35 -10.71 4.91 -5.05
N GLN A 36 -10.11 4.02 -5.83
CA GLN A 36 -9.33 4.37 -7.02
C GLN A 36 -9.71 3.39 -8.13
N ALA A 37 -10.29 3.90 -9.23
CA ALA A 37 -10.78 3.08 -10.33
C ALA A 37 -9.67 2.27 -11.00
N ASP A 38 -8.58 2.93 -11.37
CA ASP A 38 -7.44 2.28 -12.01
C ASP A 38 -6.12 3.03 -11.75
N ARG A 39 -5.00 2.39 -12.09
CA ARG A 39 -3.64 2.92 -11.85
C ARG A 39 -3.30 4.20 -12.62
N ASN A 40 -4.08 4.52 -13.65
CA ASN A 40 -3.95 5.70 -14.52
C ASN A 40 -5.00 6.78 -14.24
N ALA A 41 -5.95 6.55 -13.33
CA ALA A 41 -7.07 7.47 -13.09
C ALA A 41 -6.61 8.90 -12.70
N GLY A 42 -5.47 9.05 -12.02
CA GLY A 42 -4.97 10.35 -11.56
C GLY A 42 -5.80 11.00 -10.47
N ILE A 43 -6.85 10.33 -9.99
CA ILE A 43 -7.72 10.77 -8.91
C ILE A 43 -7.94 9.61 -7.94
N ILE A 44 -7.95 9.92 -6.64
CA ILE A 44 -8.41 9.06 -5.55
C ILE A 44 -9.67 9.70 -4.96
N HIS A 45 -10.73 8.92 -4.82
CA HIS A 45 -11.97 9.36 -4.19
C HIS A 45 -11.96 8.98 -2.70
N LEU A 46 -12.28 9.95 -1.85
CA LEU A 46 -12.54 9.78 -0.43
C LEU A 46 -14.03 10.01 -0.19
N ILE A 47 -14.72 8.98 0.26
CA ILE A 47 -16.16 9.03 0.54
C ILE A 47 -16.32 8.81 2.03
N TYR A 48 -16.88 9.77 2.75
CA TYR A 48 -17.01 9.72 4.20
C TYR A 48 -18.33 9.10 4.64
N ALA A 49 -18.39 8.60 5.88
CA ALA A 49 -19.59 8.00 6.44
C ALA A 49 -20.79 8.95 6.55
N ASP A 50 -20.55 10.27 6.58
CA ASP A 50 -21.58 11.32 6.56
C ASP A 50 -22.14 11.62 5.16
N GLY A 51 -21.67 10.91 4.13
CA GLY A 51 -22.07 11.09 2.74
C GLY A 51 -21.31 12.20 2.01
N SER A 52 -20.44 12.94 2.69
CA SER A 52 -19.55 13.89 2.02
C SER A 52 -18.47 13.17 1.21
N ALA A 53 -17.93 13.84 0.19
CA ALA A 53 -16.88 13.28 -0.65
C ALA A 53 -15.81 14.31 -1.01
N ARG A 54 -14.58 13.84 -1.21
CA ARG A 54 -13.44 14.63 -1.67
C ARG A 54 -12.61 13.84 -2.66
N GLU A 55 -12.02 14.56 -3.61
CA GLU A 55 -11.05 14.00 -4.55
C GLU A 55 -9.63 14.46 -4.23
N ILE A 56 -8.66 13.56 -4.43
CA ILE A 56 -7.24 13.84 -4.36
C ILE A 56 -6.64 13.55 -5.73
N SER A 57 -6.16 14.58 -6.42
CA SER A 57 -5.45 14.42 -7.68
C SER A 57 -4.00 14.04 -7.44
N TYR A 58 -3.47 13.14 -8.28
CA TYR A 58 -2.07 12.76 -8.31
C TYR A 58 -1.61 12.59 -9.76
N ARG A 59 -0.31 12.54 -9.98
CA ARG A 59 0.26 12.25 -11.31
C ARG A 59 0.45 10.74 -11.46
N PRO A 60 -0.26 10.05 -12.38
CA PRO A 60 -0.04 8.64 -12.63
C PRO A 60 1.34 8.34 -13.21
N GLN A 61 1.69 7.06 -13.25
CA GLN A 61 2.92 6.56 -13.88
C GLN A 61 4.20 7.18 -13.29
N ARG A 62 4.19 7.39 -11.96
CA ARG A 62 5.33 7.93 -11.20
C ARG A 62 6.07 6.90 -10.35
N GLY A 63 5.63 5.63 -10.35
CA GLY A 63 6.21 4.55 -9.53
C GLY A 63 7.73 4.43 -9.71
N PHE A 64 8.18 4.11 -10.93
CA PHE A 64 9.61 3.98 -11.23
C PHE A 64 10.43 5.23 -10.89
N TYR A 65 9.91 6.41 -11.23
CA TYR A 65 10.60 7.67 -10.90
C TYR A 65 10.74 7.83 -9.38
N ASN A 66 9.67 7.58 -8.62
CA ASN A 66 9.68 7.75 -7.17
C ASN A 66 10.60 6.73 -6.48
N GLU A 67 10.63 5.49 -6.96
CA GLU A 67 11.55 4.46 -6.44
C GLU A 67 13.02 4.81 -6.72
N LEU A 68 13.33 5.28 -7.93
CA LEU A 68 14.69 5.70 -8.27
C LEU A 68 15.13 6.95 -7.49
N LEU A 69 14.22 7.91 -7.32
CA LEU A 69 14.47 9.08 -6.48
C LEU A 69 14.72 8.67 -5.03
N ASN A 70 13.93 7.73 -4.50
CA ASN A 70 14.12 7.21 -3.16
C ASN A 70 15.45 6.47 -3.00
N LEU A 71 15.85 5.65 -3.98
CA LEU A 71 17.16 5.00 -3.99
C LEU A 71 18.29 6.03 -3.95
N TYR A 72 18.22 7.08 -4.78
CA TYR A 72 19.23 8.14 -4.78
C TYR A 72 19.29 8.88 -3.44
N ASN A 73 18.13 9.23 -2.87
CA ASN A 73 18.06 9.89 -1.58
C ASN A 73 18.60 9.00 -0.45
N ALA A 74 18.34 7.70 -0.49
CA ALA A 74 18.89 6.73 0.46
C ALA A 74 20.42 6.62 0.35
N CYS A 75 20.96 6.51 -0.87
CA CYS A 75 22.40 6.51 -1.10
C CYS A 75 23.10 7.82 -0.67
N THR A 76 22.35 8.92 -0.59
CA THR A 76 22.86 10.24 -0.14
C THR A 76 22.48 10.58 1.31
N GLY A 77 21.89 9.63 2.04
CA GLY A 77 21.53 9.79 3.46
C GLY A 77 20.39 10.78 3.74
N LYS A 78 19.59 11.13 2.73
CA LYS A 78 18.48 12.10 2.87
C LYS A 78 17.20 11.48 3.43
N GLU A 79 16.94 10.22 3.09
CA GLU A 79 15.77 9.47 3.57
C GLU A 79 16.08 7.96 3.54
N PRO A 80 15.40 7.11 4.32
CA PRO A 80 15.61 5.67 4.26
C PRO A 80 15.11 5.06 2.93
N ILE A 81 15.71 3.92 2.56
CA ILE A 81 15.23 3.12 1.42
C ILE A 81 13.83 2.57 1.72
N ALA A 82 12.91 2.73 0.76
CA ALA A 82 11.49 2.40 0.92
C ALA A 82 11.21 0.91 0.88
N VAL A 83 11.83 0.25 -0.10
CA VAL A 83 11.57 -1.14 -0.46
C VAL A 83 12.91 -1.87 -0.42
N THR A 84 13.16 -2.59 0.66
CA THR A 84 14.36 -3.42 0.79
C THR A 84 14.15 -4.79 0.14
N PRO A 85 15.22 -5.54 -0.17
CA PRO A 85 15.10 -6.92 -0.64
C PRO A 85 14.25 -7.81 0.30
N GLU A 86 14.35 -7.61 1.61
CA GLU A 86 13.60 -8.37 2.61
C GLU A 86 12.09 -8.07 2.54
N MET A 87 11.71 -6.82 2.26
CA MET A 87 10.31 -6.46 2.01
C MET A 87 9.80 -7.17 0.74
N ALA A 88 10.53 -7.04 -0.37
CA ALA A 88 10.14 -7.65 -1.64
C ALA A 88 10.09 -9.19 -1.59
N PHE A 89 10.91 -9.81 -0.72
CA PHE A 89 10.85 -11.24 -0.47
C PHE A 89 9.50 -11.68 0.13
N GLY A 90 8.89 -10.85 0.99
CA GLY A 90 7.55 -11.11 1.53
C GLY A 90 6.47 -11.18 0.44
N ASP A 91 6.56 -10.31 -0.57
CA ASP A 91 5.65 -10.32 -1.72
C ASP A 91 5.80 -11.62 -2.52
N ALA A 92 7.03 -12.04 -2.79
CA ALA A 92 7.30 -13.30 -3.48
C ALA A 92 6.76 -14.50 -2.69
N LYS A 93 6.96 -14.54 -1.37
CA LYS A 93 6.42 -15.59 -0.50
C LYS A 93 4.89 -15.65 -0.56
N THR A 94 4.23 -14.48 -0.60
CA THR A 94 2.77 -14.39 -0.73
C THR A 94 2.29 -15.04 -2.03
N ILE A 95 2.96 -14.77 -3.15
CA ILE A 95 2.63 -15.39 -4.45
C ILE A 95 2.79 -16.92 -4.39
N PHE A 96 3.88 -17.42 -3.81
CA PHE A 96 4.06 -18.87 -3.67
C PHE A 96 2.97 -19.52 -2.80
N ALA A 97 2.56 -18.88 -1.71
CA ALA A 97 1.47 -19.36 -0.87
C ALA A 97 0.11 -19.36 -1.59
N ILE A 98 -0.15 -18.41 -2.50
CA ILE A 98 -1.35 -18.43 -3.36
C ILE A 98 -1.32 -19.66 -4.28
N LEU A 99 -0.17 -19.96 -4.89
CA LEU A 99 -0.03 -21.12 -5.78
C LEU A 99 -0.17 -22.45 -5.02
N GLU A 100 0.39 -22.54 -3.81
CA GLU A 100 0.25 -23.70 -2.92
C GLU A 100 -1.21 -23.91 -2.50
N SER A 101 -1.89 -22.84 -2.05
CA SER A 101 -3.31 -22.85 -1.71
C SER A 101 -4.19 -23.31 -2.88
N LEU A 102 -3.86 -22.88 -4.11
CA LEU A 102 -4.55 -23.33 -5.32
C LEU A 102 -4.37 -24.83 -5.58
N ALA A 103 -3.16 -25.36 -5.35
CA ALA A 103 -2.86 -26.77 -5.58
C ALA A 103 -3.49 -27.69 -4.51
N GLU A 104 -3.54 -27.24 -3.25
CA GLU A 104 -4.02 -28.05 -2.13
C GLU A 104 -5.50 -27.82 -1.80
N GLY A 105 -6.08 -26.71 -2.25
CA GLY A 105 -7.47 -26.33 -1.98
C GLY A 105 -7.72 -25.91 -0.53
N VAL A 106 -6.67 -25.49 0.20
CA VAL A 106 -6.77 -25.08 1.61
C VAL A 106 -6.07 -23.73 1.86
N PRO A 107 -6.49 -22.96 2.87
CA PRO A 107 -5.80 -21.72 3.23
C PRO A 107 -4.35 -21.98 3.69
N VAL A 108 -3.39 -21.24 3.10
CA VAL A 108 -1.96 -21.30 3.45
C VAL A 108 -1.56 -20.04 4.24
N PRO A 109 -0.91 -20.17 5.41
CA PRO A 109 -0.42 -19.03 6.17
C PRO A 109 0.81 -18.39 5.51
N VAL A 110 0.81 -17.05 5.42
CA VAL A 110 1.90 -16.29 4.78
C VAL A 110 2.85 -15.65 5.80
N ASP A 111 2.28 -15.00 6.83
CA ASP A 111 3.03 -14.29 7.88
C ASP A 111 2.86 -15.00 9.23
N GLU A 112 3.96 -15.34 9.89
CA GLU A 112 3.94 -15.95 11.23
C GLU A 112 4.38 -14.98 12.34
N LYS A 113 5.10 -13.90 11.98
CA LYS A 113 5.58 -12.85 12.90
C LYS A 113 5.55 -11.51 12.16
N PRO A 114 5.33 -10.37 12.85
CA PRO A 114 5.51 -9.05 12.25
C PRO A 114 7.01 -8.86 11.93
N SER A 115 7.42 -9.20 10.72
CA SER A 115 8.84 -9.25 10.33
C SER A 115 9.36 -7.95 9.72
N TYR A 116 8.54 -6.89 9.65
CA TYR A 116 8.99 -5.62 9.12
C TYR A 116 8.32 -4.43 9.80
N THR A 117 9.13 -3.57 10.41
CA THR A 117 8.72 -2.23 10.85
C THR A 117 9.36 -1.24 9.87
N PRO A 118 8.59 -0.56 9.01
CA PRO A 118 9.14 0.43 8.10
C PRO A 118 9.85 1.55 8.88
N ASP A 119 11.08 1.88 8.48
CA ASP A 119 11.91 2.86 9.18
C ASP A 119 11.38 4.31 9.07
N TYR A 120 10.32 4.55 8.29
CA TYR A 120 9.66 5.86 8.26
C TYR A 120 9.09 6.30 9.61
N GLN A 121 8.86 5.38 10.55
CA GLN A 121 8.39 5.74 11.90
C GLN A 121 9.47 6.38 12.77
N SER A 122 10.76 6.13 12.50
CA SER A 122 11.86 6.68 13.31
C SER A 122 12.10 8.17 13.00
N ALA A 123 11.92 8.59 11.74
CA ALA A 123 12.01 9.99 11.33
C ALA A 123 10.91 10.87 11.94
N HIS A 124 9.65 10.39 11.97
CA HIS A 124 8.54 11.20 12.51
C HIS A 124 8.50 11.26 14.05
N ARG A 125 9.22 10.36 14.75
CA ARG A 125 9.32 10.38 16.21
C ARG A 125 10.36 11.38 16.72
N GLN A 126 11.40 11.68 15.95
CA GLN A 126 12.44 12.63 16.33
C GLN A 126 12.03 14.10 16.15
N GLU A 127 11.09 14.40 15.24
CA GLU A 127 10.58 15.78 15.07
C GLU A 127 9.69 16.23 16.23
N LYS A 128 8.98 15.31 16.91
CA LYS A 128 8.13 15.66 18.07
C LYS A 128 8.88 15.82 19.38
N THR A 129 10.13 15.40 19.47
CA THR A 129 10.92 15.46 20.72
C THR A 129 11.89 16.63 20.78
N THR A 130 11.98 17.46 19.73
CA THR A 130 12.93 18.59 19.65
C THR A 130 12.22 19.94 19.47
N GLN A 131 11.10 20.16 20.16
CA GLN A 131 10.64 21.52 20.43
C GLN A 131 11.14 21.93 21.83
N PRO A 132 12.08 22.89 21.94
CA PRO A 132 12.44 23.43 23.24
C PRO A 132 11.24 24.18 23.81
N ALA A 133 10.91 23.91 25.08
CA ALA A 133 10.00 24.74 25.85
C ALA A 133 10.61 26.15 25.96
N GLY A 134 10.10 27.08 25.15
CA GLY A 134 10.55 28.47 25.11
C GLY A 134 9.44 29.40 25.59
N TYR A 135 9.66 29.91 26.81
CA TYR A 135 9.13 31.10 27.51
C TYR A 135 7.66 31.49 27.37
#